data_AF-A0A9Q0Y900-F1
#
_entry.id   AF-A0A9Q0Y900-F1
#
_cell.length_a   1.000
_cell.length_b   1.000
_cell.length_c   1.000
_cell.angle_alpha   90.00
_cell.angle_beta   90.00
_cell.angle_gamma   90.00
#
_symmetry.space_group_name_H-M   'P 1'
#
loop_
_entity.id
_entity.type
_entity.pdbx_description
1 polymer ?
#
loop_
_entity_poly.entity_id
_entity_poly.type
_entity_poly.pdbx_seq_one_letter_code
_entity_poly.pdbx_strand_id
1 'polypeptide(L)'
;MSSPGNSQSNGAAEAAVKIAKRLFQKCHASSQDPYIGLLNQRNTLTEGVTTSPAQRTMDRRTKNTNSSHADCAQARGRGRLSHLATT
;
A
#
# COMPACT_ATOMS: atom_id res chain seq x y z
N MET A 1 11.40 -11.77 -15.18
CA MET A 1 12.84 -12.05 -15.29
C MET A 1 13.49 -10.81 -15.87
N SER A 2 14.38 -10.15 -15.11
CA SER A 2 14.99 -8.86 -15.47
C SER A 2 16.08 -9.09 -16.53
N SER A 3 15.91 -8.49 -17.69
CA SER A 3 16.92 -8.47 -18.76
C SER A 3 17.51 -7.06 -18.87
N PRO A 4 18.82 -6.93 -19.17
CA PRO A 4 19.37 -5.65 -19.63
C PRO A 4 18.50 -5.11 -20.78
N GLY A 5 18.04 -3.86 -20.66
CA GLY A 5 17.19 -3.20 -21.68
C GLY A 5 15.67 -3.26 -21.47
N ASN A 6 15.15 -4.04 -20.51
CA ASN A 6 13.71 -4.02 -20.18
C ASN A 6 13.39 -2.96 -19.12
N SER A 7 13.27 -1.70 -19.58
CA SER A 7 13.02 -0.53 -18.71
C SER A 7 11.78 -0.66 -17.83
N GLN A 8 10.72 -1.32 -18.31
CA GLN A 8 9.49 -1.50 -17.52
C GLN A 8 9.74 -2.44 -16.34
N SER A 9 10.31 -3.62 -16.59
CA SER A 9 10.54 -4.61 -15.53
C SER A 9 11.57 -4.13 -14.52
N ASN A 10 12.61 -3.43 -14.99
CA ASN A 10 13.67 -2.91 -14.14
C ASN A 10 13.16 -1.71 -13.32
N GLY A 11 12.41 -0.79 -13.93
CA GLY A 11 11.79 0.32 -13.22
C GLY A 11 10.82 -0.15 -12.14
N ALA A 12 10.06 -1.23 -12.39
CA ALA A 12 9.20 -1.83 -11.36
C ALA A 12 10.01 -2.43 -10.19
N ALA A 13 11.12 -3.12 -10.48
CA ALA A 13 12.01 -3.65 -9.46
C ALA A 13 12.69 -2.54 -8.63
N GLU A 14 13.19 -1.49 -9.28
CA GLU A 14 13.78 -0.32 -8.64
C GLU A 14 12.77 0.41 -7.74
N ALA A 15 11.53 0.59 -8.22
CA ALA A 15 10.46 1.18 -7.43
C ALA A 15 10.16 0.35 -6.17
N ALA A 16 10.10 -0.98 -6.30
CA ALA A 16 9.90 -1.87 -5.17
C ALA A 16 11.02 -1.76 -4.12
N VAL A 17 12.29 -1.73 -4.56
CA VAL A 17 13.45 -1.54 -3.67
C VAL A 17 13.38 -0.18 -2.96
N LYS A 18 12.97 0.88 -3.67
CA LYS A 18 12.81 2.22 -3.09
C LYS A 18 11.75 2.24 -2.00
N ILE A 19 10.63 1.53 -2.18
CA ILE A 19 9.58 1.39 -1.16
C ILE A 19 10.12 0.64 0.06
N ALA A 20 10.81 -0.49 -0.14
CA ALA A 20 11.39 -1.27 0.95
C ALA A 20 12.39 -0.47 1.78
N LYS A 21 13.30 0.28 1.13
CA LYS A 21 14.25 1.17 1.82
C LYS A 21 13.54 2.21 2.69
N ARG A 22 12.52 2.87 2.15
CA ARG A 22 11.72 3.87 2.89
C ARG A 22 10.98 3.24 4.07
N LEU A 23 10.47 2.03 3.92
CA LEU A 23 9.82 1.29 5.00
C LEU A 23 10.79 1.03 6.15
N PHE A 24 11.98 0.49 5.85
CA PHE A 24 12.99 0.23 6.88
C PHE A 24 13.47 1.50 7.58
N GLN A 25 13.62 2.60 6.85
CA GLN A 25 13.95 3.91 7.44
C GLN A 25 12.87 4.37 8.42
N LYS A 26 11.59 4.19 8.09
CA LYS A 26 10.48 4.53 9.00
C LYS A 26 10.48 3.64 10.25
N CYS A 27 10.62 2.32 10.07
CA CYS A 27 10.69 1.38 11.19
C CYS A 27 11.84 1.73 12.14
N HIS A 28 13.02 2.00 11.60
CA HIS A 28 14.19 2.44 12.38
C HIS A 28 13.94 3.75 13.12
N ALA A 29 13.35 4.76 12.47
CA ALA A 29 13.01 6.03 13.11
C ALA A 29 11.97 5.88 14.24
N SER A 30 11.07 4.89 14.14
CA SER A 30 10.06 4.58 15.16
C SER A 30 10.50 3.54 16.19
N SER A 31 11.74 3.05 16.14
CA SER A 31 12.24 1.92 16.94
C SER A 31 11.34 0.68 16.89
N GLN A 32 10.69 0.46 15.75
CA GLN A 32 9.82 -0.69 15.50
C GLN A 32 10.57 -1.78 14.75
N ASP A 33 10.17 -3.03 14.98
CA ASP A 33 10.71 -4.18 14.26
C ASP A 33 10.42 -4.06 12.75
N PRO A 34 11.46 -4.04 11.88
CA PRO A 34 11.30 -3.99 10.44
C PRO A 34 10.45 -5.13 9.86
N TYR A 35 10.42 -6.31 10.50
CA TYR A 35 9.62 -7.44 10.03
C TYR A 35 8.11 -7.20 10.18
N ILE A 36 7.71 -6.50 11.24
CA ILE A 36 6.31 -6.09 11.44
C ILE A 36 5.91 -5.04 10.39
N GLY A 37 6.81 -4.12 10.05
CA GLY A 37 6.61 -3.16 8.96
C GLY A 37 6.38 -3.85 7.61
N LEU A 38 7.18 -4.87 7.28
CA LEU A 38 7.01 -5.65 6.05
C LEU A 38 5.69 -6.42 6.02
N LEU A 39 5.30 -7.01 7.15
CA LEU A 39 4.03 -7.71 7.28
C LEU A 39 2.85 -6.77 7.02
N ASN A 40 2.86 -5.58 7.63
CA ASN A 40 1.85 -4.57 7.41
C ASN A 40 1.83 -4.10 5.95
N GLN A 41 2.99 -3.82 5.34
CA GLN A 41 3.08 -3.45 3.93
C GLN A 41 2.45 -4.49 2.98
N ARG A 42 2.57 -5.78 3.31
CA ARG A 42 1.97 -6.87 2.50
C ARG A 42 0.46 -7.00 2.67
N ASN A 43 -0.07 -6.53 3.79
CA ASN A 43 -1.47 -6.73 4.18
C ASN A 43 -2.31 -5.45 4.00
N THR A 44 -1.69 -4.28 4.00
CA THR A 44 -2.33 -2.99 3.74
C THR A 44 -2.66 -2.83 2.26
N LEU A 45 -3.88 -2.35 1.98
CA LEU A 45 -4.29 -1.99 0.63
C LEU A 45 -3.43 -0.84 0.12
N THR A 46 -2.98 -0.92 -1.13
CA THR A 46 -2.32 0.20 -1.77
C THR A 46 -3.39 1.16 -2.30
N GLU A 47 -3.26 2.46 -2.04
CA GLU A 47 -4.21 3.47 -2.53
C GLU A 47 -4.48 3.30 -4.04
N GLY A 48 -5.75 3.19 -4.41
CA GLY A 48 -6.18 2.94 -5.80
C GLY A 48 -6.20 1.47 -6.24
N VAL A 49 -5.82 0.53 -5.37
CA VAL A 49 -5.84 -0.92 -5.65
C VAL A 49 -6.65 -1.64 -4.56
N THR A 50 -7.69 -2.36 -4.98
CA THR A 50 -8.64 -3.06 -4.06
C THR A 50 -8.07 -4.32 -3.42
N THR A 51 -6.92 -4.79 -3.90
CA THR A 51 -6.25 -6.03 -3.46
C THR A 51 -4.93 -5.72 -2.78
N SER A 52 -4.62 -6.42 -1.67
CA SER A 52 -3.32 -6.29 -1.02
C SER A 52 -2.20 -6.96 -1.84
N PRO A 53 -0.92 -6.56 -1.65
CA PRO A 53 0.20 -7.23 -2.30
C PRO A 53 0.23 -8.75 -2.07
N ALA A 54 -0.09 -9.21 -0.85
CA ALA A 54 -0.17 -10.63 -0.55
C ALA A 54 -1.26 -11.35 -1.37
N GLN A 55 -2.41 -10.70 -1.59
CA GLN A 55 -3.49 -11.26 -2.39
C GLN A 55 -3.11 -11.35 -3.87
N ARG A 56 -2.38 -10.36 -4.41
CA ARG A 56 -1.93 -10.40 -5.82
C ARG A 56 -0.89 -11.47 -6.10
N THR A 57 -0.08 -11.83 -5.11
CA THR A 57 0.97 -12.84 -5.27
C THR A 57 0.49 -14.25 -4.94
N MET A 58 -0.39 -14.41 -3.95
CA MET A 58 -0.75 -15.71 -3.39
C MET A 58 -2.22 -16.10 -3.58
N ASP A 59 -3.02 -15.24 -4.21
CA ASP A 59 -4.48 -15.33 -4.38
C ASP A 59 -5.25 -15.64 -3.08
N ARG A 60 -4.62 -15.34 -1.94
CA ARG A 60 -5.13 -15.64 -0.60
C ARG A 60 -4.93 -14.43 0.30
N ARG A 61 -5.90 -14.17 1.16
CA ARG A 61 -5.78 -13.17 2.21
C ARG A 61 -5.03 -13.77 3.41
N THR A 62 -4.00 -13.08 3.88
CA THR A 62 -3.24 -13.48 5.06
C THR A 62 -4.13 -13.38 6.29
N LYS A 63 -4.20 -14.47 7.07
CA LYS A 63 -4.84 -14.49 8.38
C LYS A 63 -3.81 -14.07 9.41
N ASN A 64 -3.68 -12.78 9.70
CA ASN A 64 -2.90 -12.29 10.83
C ASN A 64 -3.83 -11.70 11.89
N THR A 65 -3.43 -11.85 13.16
CA THR A 65 -4.12 -11.36 14.36
C THR A 65 -4.17 -9.84 14.46
N ASN A 66 -3.51 -9.13 13.54
CA ASN A 66 -3.56 -7.68 13.40
C ASN A 66 -4.85 -7.33 12.64
N SER A 67 -5.97 -7.57 13.29
CA SER A 67 -7.31 -7.05 13.01
C SER A 67 -7.68 -6.92 11.53
N SER A 68 -8.47 -7.89 11.08
CA SER A 68 -9.82 -7.66 10.59
C SER A 68 -10.34 -6.21 10.75
N HIS A 69 -9.92 -5.29 9.89
CA HIS A 69 -10.83 -4.25 9.42
C HIS A 69 -11.31 -4.71 8.05
N ALA A 70 -12.35 -5.55 8.09
CA ALA A 70 -13.33 -5.48 7.04
C ALA A 70 -13.95 -4.08 7.09
N ASP A 71 -14.26 -3.57 5.90
CA ASP A 71 -15.00 -2.36 5.62
C ASP A 71 -14.30 -1.00 5.77
N CYS A 72 -14.59 -0.16 4.78
CA CYS A 72 -14.40 1.29 4.80
C CYS A 72 -13.02 1.84 4.42
N ALA A 73 -12.61 1.64 3.16
CA ALA A 73 -12.24 2.81 2.35
C ALA A 73 -13.46 3.19 1.48
N GLN A 74 -14.61 3.39 2.13
CA GLN A 74 -15.81 3.95 1.51
C GLN A 74 -15.55 5.44 1.31
N ALA A 75 -15.67 5.86 0.06
CA ALA A 75 -16.04 7.20 -0.40
C ALA A 75 -15.47 8.39 0.39
N ARG A 76 -14.36 8.96 -0.09
CA ARG A 76 -14.21 10.42 0.04
C ARG A 76 -15.16 11.07 -0.96
N GLY A 77 -16.43 11.22 -0.55
CA GLY A 77 -17.35 12.14 -1.17
C GLY A 77 -16.74 13.54 -1.13
N ARG A 78 -16.16 14.00 -2.22
CA ARG A 78 -16.08 15.43 -2.50
C ARG A 78 -17.48 15.85 -2.90
N GLY A 79 -18.31 16.15 -1.90
CA GLY A 79 -19.51 16.95 -2.08
C GLY A 79 -19.10 18.22 -2.81
N ARG A 80 -19.56 18.34 -4.06
CA ARG A 80 -19.53 19.57 -4.82
C ARG A 80 -20.41 20.54 -4.06
N LEU A 81 -19.82 21.43 -3.25
CA LEU A 81 -20.56 22.49 -2.59
C LEU A 81 -21.13 23.39 -3.69
N SER A 82 -22.44 23.23 -3.85
CA SER A 82 -23.33 23.96 -4.73
C SER A 82 -23.34 25.44 -4.39
N HIS A 83 -23.37 26.24 -5.45
CA HIS A 83 -23.65 27.65 -5.50
C HIS A 83 -25.04 27.95 -4.92
N LEU A 84 -25.13 28.70 -3.81
CA LEU A 84 -26.31 29.47 -3.36
C LEU A 84 -25.74 30.62 -2.50
N ALA A 85 -25.65 31.86 -2.99
CA ALA A 85 -26.73 32.86 -2.96
C ALA A 85 -27.41 32.95 -1.59
N THR A 86 -27.16 34.02 -0.82
CA THR A 86 -28.14 34.82 -0.04
C THR A 86 -27.43 35.83 0.88
N THR A 87 -27.89 37.08 0.78
CA THR A 87 -27.58 38.33 1.53
C THR A 87 -26.38 39.13 1.06
#